data_AF-A0A1H7V902-F1
#
_entry.id   AF-A0A1H7V902-F1
#
_cell.length_a   1.000
_cell.length_b   1.000
_cell.length_c   1.000
_cell.angle_alpha   90.00
_cell.angle_beta   90.00
_cell.angle_gamma   90.00
#
_symmetry.space_group_name_H-M   'P 1'
#
loop_
_entity.id
_entity.type
_entity.pdbx_description
1 polymer ?
#
loop_
_entity_poly.entity_id
_entity_poly.type
_entity_poly.pdbx_seq_one_letter_code
_entity_poly.pdbx_strand_id
1 'polypeptide(L)' 'MGCGRCVEVCPPLAIEIIDENANIDETLCEECGFCAAVCPVDAISIPFPLSPQSGPSPWS' A
#
# COMPACT_ATOMS: atom_id res chain seq x y z
N MET A 1 -0.47 4.98 -16.26
CA MET A 1 0.93 4.54 -16.16
C MET A 1 1.30 4.50 -14.69
N GLY A 2 1.66 3.32 -14.16
CA GLY A 2 2.14 3.16 -12.78
C GLY A 2 3.57 3.67 -12.61
N CYS A 3 3.85 4.38 -11.52
CA CYS A 3 5.19 4.93 -11.24
C CYS A 3 6.13 3.95 -10.50
N GLY A 4 5.64 2.79 -10.07
CA GLY A 4 6.45 1.74 -9.42
C GLY A 4 6.78 1.95 -7.93
N ARG A 5 6.52 3.14 -7.36
CA ARG A 5 6.89 3.47 -5.97
C ARG A 5 6.33 2.52 -4.90
N CYS A 6 5.15 1.94 -5.16
CA CYS A 6 4.54 0.96 -4.27
C CYS A 6 5.41 -0.29 -4.08
N VAL A 7 6.15 -0.71 -5.11
CA VAL A 7 7.07 -1.86 -5.06
C VAL A 7 8.25 -1.56 -4.14
N GLU A 8 8.83 -0.37 -4.25
CA GLU A 8 10.02 0.04 -3.47
C GLU A 8 9.75 0.09 -1.96
N VAL A 9 8.51 0.43 -1.57
CA VAL A 9 8.16 0.62 -0.16
C VAL A 9 7.48 -0.59 0.48
N CYS A 10 7.25 -1.67 -0.26
CA CYS A 10 6.54 -2.85 0.24
C CYS A 10 7.50 -3.78 1.01
N PRO A 11 7.45 -3.85 2.35
CA PRO A 11 8.40 -4.66 3.12
C PRO A 11 8.33 -6.17 2.81
N PRO A 12 7.13 -6.80 2.66
CA PRO A 12 7.05 -8.23 2.33
C PRO A 12 7.27 -8.52 0.84
N LEU A 13 7.59 -7.49 0.03
CA LEU A 13 7.73 -7.63 -1.43
C LEU A 13 6.48 -8.21 -2.11
N ALA A 14 5.30 -7.86 -1.58
CA ALA A 14 4.00 -8.36 -2.05
C ALA A 14 3.49 -7.64 -3.31
N ILE A 15 4.26 -6.75 -3.94
CA ILE A 15 3.79 -5.92 -5.06
C ILE A 15 4.73 -6.07 -6.26
N GLU A 16 4.15 -6.32 -7.44
CA GLU A 16 4.86 -6.37 -8.71
C GLU A 16 4.17 -5.47 -9.77
N ILE A 17 4.91 -5.04 -10.79
CA ILE A 17 4.35 -4.31 -11.93
C ILE A 17 4.23 -5.25 -13.13
N ILE A 18 2.99 -5.50 -13.56
CA ILE A 18 2.67 -6.28 -14.77
C ILE A 18 1.83 -5.38 -15.68
N ASP A 19 2.23 -5.25 -16.94
CA ASP A 19 1.53 -4.43 -17.94
C ASP A 19 1.18 -3.02 -17.43
N GLU A 20 2.16 -2.37 -16.81
CA GLU A 20 2.07 -1.01 -16.23
C GLU A 20 1.12 -0.86 -15.02
N ASN A 21 0.58 -1.98 -14.50
CA ASN A 21 -0.32 -2.02 -13.36
C ASN A 21 0.33 -2.73 -12.16
N ALA A 22 0.08 -2.19 -10.96
CA ALA A 22 0.50 -2.83 -9.73
C ALA A 22 -0.41 -4.02 -9.41
N ASN A 23 0.18 -5.20 -9.23
CA ASN A 23 -0.48 -6.40 -8.75
C ASN A 23 0.00 -6.68 -7.32
N ILE A 24 -0.94 -7.02 -6.43
CA ILE A 24 -0.67 -7.29 -5.02
C ILE A 24 -0.92 -8.77 -4.77
N ASP A 25 0.08 -9.47 -4.26
CA ASP A 25 -0.06 -10.81 -3.72
C ASP A 25 -0.69 -10.73 -2.32
N GLU A 26 -1.99 -11.05 -2.24
CA GLU A 26 -2.74 -11.02 -0.98
C GLU A 26 -2.23 -12.02 0.07
N THR A 27 -1.46 -13.04 -0.34
CA THR A 27 -0.89 -14.01 0.61
C THR A 27 0.35 -13.48 1.32
N LEU A 28 1.01 -12.48 0.74
CA LEU A 28 2.17 -11.79 1.30
C LEU A 28 1.82 -10.41 1.86
N CYS A 29 0.72 -9.80 1.41
CA CYS A 29 0.29 -8.48 1.83
C CYS A 29 -0.15 -8.48 3.30
N GLU A 30 0.57 -7.73 4.13
CA GLU A 30 0.27 -7.56 5.56
C GLU A 30 -0.64 -6.35 5.85
N GLU A 31 -1.28 -5.77 4.82
CA GLU A 31 -2.23 -4.66 4.94
C GLU A 31 -1.67 -3.40 5.66
N CYS A 32 -0.35 -3.21 5.63
CA CYS A 32 0.35 -2.15 6.37
C CYS A 32 0.12 -0.72 5.84
N GLY A 33 -0.33 -0.55 4.59
CA GLY A 33 -0.69 0.74 4.01
C GLY A 33 0.44 1.60 3.44
N PHE A 34 1.71 1.18 3.49
CA PHE A 34 2.84 1.98 2.95
C PHE A 34 2.71 2.30 1.46
N CYS A 35 2.27 1.32 0.67
CA CYS A 35 2.07 1.50 -0.77
C CYS A 35 0.99 2.55 -1.10
N ALA A 36 -0.09 2.60 -0.31
CA ALA A 36 -1.13 3.62 -0.43
C ALA A 36 -0.60 5.00 -0.04
N ALA A 37 0.13 5.12 1.07
CA ALA A 37 0.65 6.38 1.57
C ALA A 37 1.64 7.09 0.62
N VAL A 38 2.37 6.34 -0.23
CA VAL A 38 3.32 6.92 -1.19
C VAL A 38 2.76 7.09 -2.59
N CYS A 39 1.52 6.65 -2.85
CA CYS A 39 0.91 6.74 -4.17
C CYS A 39 0.46 8.18 -4.45
N PRO A 40 1.04 8.89 -5.44
CA PRO A 40 0.71 10.29 -5.68
C PRO A 40 -0.67 10.51 -6.33
N VAL A 41 -1.34 9.42 -6.71
CA VAL A 41 -2.61 9.41 -7.45
C VAL A 41 -3.66 8.53 -6.79
N ASP A 42 -3.43 8.10 -5.53
CA ASP A 42 -4.36 7.29 -4.74
C ASP A 42 -4.88 6.03 -5.46
N ALA A 43 -4.03 5.40 -6.29
CA ALA A 43 -4.42 4.24 -7.10
C ALA A 43 -4.52 2.93 -6.29
N ILE A 44 -4.03 2.90 -5.05
CA ILE A 44 -4.02 1.72 -4.18
C ILE A 44 -4.91 2.01 -2.98
N SER A 45 -5.85 1.11 -2.74
CA SER A 45 -6.72 1.13 -1.56
C SER A 45 -6.55 -0.18 -0.81
N ILE A 46 -6.29 -0.11 0.49
CA ILE A 46 -6.16 -1.28 1.37
C ILE A 46 -7.48 -1.41 2.15
N PRO A 47 -8.12 -2.60 2.20
CA PRO A 47 -9.26 -2.82 3.08
C PRO A 47 -8.81 -2.60 4.53
N PHE A 48 -9.45 -1.65 5.19
CA PHE A 48 -9.15 -1.20 6.56
C PHE A 48 -9.46 -2.31 7.59
N PRO A 49 -8.65 -2.53 8.67
CA PRO A 49 -8.34 -1.48 9.66
C PRO A 49 -6.91 -1.46 10.26
N LEU A 50 -6.02 -0.62 9.73
CA LEU A 50 -4.79 -0.21 10.45
C LEU A 50 -4.46 1.28 10.38
N SER A 51 -5.43 2.12 10.04
CA SER A 51 -5.30 3.55 10.28
C SER A 51 -5.98 3.86 11.63
N PRO A 52 -5.27 4.26 12.70
CA PRO A 52 -5.92 4.73 13.92
C PRO A 52 -6.77 5.99 13.72
N GLN A 53 -7.07 6.45 12.49
CA GLN A 53 -7.94 7.61 12.17
C GLN A 53 -9.45 7.32 12.30
N SER A 54 -9.85 6.13 12.79
CA SER A 54 -11.14 5.96 13.47
C SER A 54 -11.03 6.04 15.01
N GLY A 55 -9.84 6.37 15.52
CA GLY A 55 -9.52 6.72 16.90
C GLY A 55 -8.58 7.95 16.95
N PRO A 56 -8.13 8.37 18.14
CA PRO A 56 -7.08 9.38 18.25
C PRO A 56 -5.72 8.75 17.87
N SER A 57 -4.90 9.51 17.15
CA SER A 57 -3.54 9.11 16.74
C SER A 57 -2.65 8.71 17.94
N PRO A 58 -1.85 7.62 17.86
CA PRO A 58 -0.97 7.18 18.95
C PRO A 58 0.37 7.94 19.03
N TRP A 59 0.60 8.95 18.19
CA TRP A 59 1.79 9.83 18.26
C TRP A 59 1.44 11.22 18.81
N SER A 60 0.50 11.27 19.76
CA SER A 60 0.17 12.43 20.59
C SER A 60 0.30 12.08 22.06
#